data_AF-A0A7S1G6P7-F1
#
_entry.id   AF-A0A7S1G6P7-F1
#
_cell.length_a   1.000
_cell.length_b   1.000
_cell.length_c   1.000
_cell.angle_alpha   90.00
_cell.angle_beta   90.00
_cell.angle_gamma   90.00
#
_symmetry.space_group_name_H-M   'P 1'
#
loop_
_entity.id
_entity.type
_entity.pdbx_description
1 polymer ?
#
loop_
_entity_poly.entity_id
_entity_poly.type
_entity_poly.pdbx_seq_one_letter_code
_entity_poly.pdbx_strand_id
1 'polypeptide(L)'
;PEYVSGVARFLADLSSPLSIRDLFAFHHTQPFARVHGADPGWSVYDVNREMLRIGALTARKRGDGGALWSYCDANIEFEFAPTYPRRFMLPARASPREVAETAEFR
;
A
#
# COMPACT_ATOMS: atom_id res chain seq x y z
N PRO A 1 41.12 -22.80 9.70
CA PRO A 1 40.50 -21.93 10.74
C PRO A 1 40.06 -20.56 10.19
N GLU A 2 40.93 -19.85 9.45
CA GLU A 2 40.64 -18.50 8.89
C GLU A 2 39.51 -18.49 7.83
N TYR A 3 39.36 -19.58 7.07
CA TYR A 3 38.33 -19.68 6.02
C TYR A 3 36.89 -19.68 6.59
N VAL A 4 36.69 -20.33 7.75
CA VAL A 4 35.40 -20.38 8.44
C VAL A 4 35.02 -19.00 9.00
N SER A 5 36.00 -18.22 9.47
CA SER A 5 35.76 -16.82 9.87
C SER A 5 35.42 -15.92 8.69
N GLY A 6 35.97 -16.17 7.50
CA GLY A 6 35.67 -15.39 6.28
C GLY A 6 34.22 -15.59 5.81
N VAL A 7 33.74 -16.83 5.75
CA VAL A 7 32.34 -17.13 5.37
C VAL A 7 31.36 -16.58 6.40
N ALA A 8 31.65 -16.74 7.70
CA ALA A 8 30.78 -16.20 8.76
C ALA A 8 30.65 -14.67 8.68
N ARG A 9 31.75 -13.97 8.41
CA ARG A 9 31.75 -12.51 8.21
C ARG A 9 30.94 -12.10 6.98
N PHE A 10 31.16 -12.78 5.85
CA PHE A 10 30.41 -12.52 4.62
C PHE A 10 28.89 -12.71 4.80
N LEU A 11 28.47 -13.78 5.49
CA LEU A 11 27.06 -14.01 5.78
C LEU A 11 26.48 -12.93 6.69
N ALA A 12 27.22 -12.51 7.71
CA ALA A 12 26.81 -11.43 8.61
C ALA A 12 26.62 -10.10 7.86
N ASP A 13 27.55 -9.79 6.95
CA ASP A 13 27.51 -8.58 6.12
C ASP A 13 26.29 -8.59 5.16
N LEU A 14 25.95 -9.74 4.57
CA LEU A 14 24.79 -9.86 3.68
C LEU A 14 23.43 -9.92 4.42
N SER A 15 23.40 -10.44 5.64
CA SER A 15 22.15 -10.60 6.40
C SER A 15 21.65 -9.31 7.05
N SER A 16 22.51 -8.29 7.13
CA SER A 16 22.26 -7.07 7.90
C SER A 16 22.59 -5.81 7.09
N PRO A 17 21.84 -5.52 6.01
CA PRO A 17 22.07 -4.34 5.17
C PRO A 17 21.89 -3.04 5.97
N LEU A 18 22.75 -2.05 5.71
CA LEU A 18 22.74 -0.76 6.42
C LEU A 18 21.77 0.25 5.80
N SER A 19 21.39 0.05 4.53
CA SER A 19 20.43 0.86 3.79
C SER A 19 19.39 -0.02 3.11
N ILE A 20 18.18 0.53 2.89
CA ILE A 20 17.17 -0.11 2.06
C ILE A 20 17.71 -0.44 0.66
N ARG A 21 18.62 0.39 0.13
CA ARG A 21 19.19 0.22 -1.21
C ARG A 21 20.12 -0.99 -1.30
N ASP A 22 20.60 -1.49 -0.18
CA ASP A 22 21.49 -2.66 -0.12
C ASP A 22 20.68 -3.98 -0.08
N LEU A 23 19.35 -3.91 0.04
CA LEU A 23 18.48 -5.08 -0.01
C LEU A 23 18.56 -5.74 -1.40
N PHE A 24 18.61 -7.08 -1.43
CA PHE A 24 18.64 -7.87 -2.68
C PHE A 24 17.51 -7.49 -3.66
N ALA A 25 16.35 -7.07 -3.16
CA ALA A 25 15.21 -6.62 -3.96
C ALA A 25 15.55 -5.51 -4.98
N PHE A 26 16.55 -4.65 -4.69
CA PHE A 26 16.98 -3.57 -5.58
C PHE A 26 18.08 -3.98 -6.57
N HIS A 27 18.70 -5.15 -6.38
CA HIS A 27 19.74 -5.69 -7.25
C HIS A 27 19.25 -6.83 -8.15
N HIS A 28 18.05 -7.36 -7.87
CA HIS A 28 17.44 -8.40 -8.68
C HIS A 28 16.95 -7.84 -10.04
N THR A 29 17.60 -8.24 -11.13
CA THR A 29 17.35 -7.72 -12.49
C THR A 29 16.57 -8.66 -13.40
N GLN A 30 16.12 -9.83 -12.92
CA GLN A 30 15.41 -10.75 -13.80
C GLN A 30 14.07 -10.15 -14.25
N PRO A 31 13.81 -10.01 -15.56
CA PRO A 31 12.57 -9.44 -16.05
C PRO A 31 11.40 -10.37 -15.73
N PHE A 32 10.46 -9.90 -14.91
CA PHE A 32 9.26 -10.66 -14.52
C PHE A 32 8.52 -11.25 -15.74
N ALA A 33 8.41 -10.47 -16.82
CA ALA A 33 7.75 -10.86 -18.06
C ALA A 33 8.38 -12.07 -18.77
N ARG A 34 9.67 -12.36 -18.53
CA ARG A 34 10.34 -13.52 -19.15
C ARG A 34 10.02 -14.84 -18.46
N VAL A 35 9.51 -14.82 -17.22
CA VAL A 35 9.33 -16.02 -16.38
C VAL A 35 7.86 -16.29 -16.06
N HIS A 36 7.03 -15.25 -15.89
CA HIS A 36 5.69 -15.41 -15.31
C HIS A 36 4.52 -14.87 -16.16
N GLY A 37 4.77 -14.44 -17.40
CA GLY A 37 3.77 -13.78 -18.25
C GLY A 37 3.70 -12.27 -18.04
N ALA A 38 2.86 -11.60 -18.83
CA ALA A 38 2.91 -10.16 -19.06
C ALA A 38 2.49 -9.27 -17.88
N ASP A 39 1.73 -9.79 -16.91
CA ASP A 39 1.19 -8.95 -15.83
C ASP A 39 2.11 -8.89 -14.61
N PRO A 40 2.71 -7.73 -14.29
CA PRO A 40 3.62 -7.61 -13.17
C PRO A 40 2.90 -7.85 -11.83
N GLY A 41 3.58 -8.48 -10.86
CA GLY A 41 3.04 -8.70 -9.51
C GLY A 41 2.53 -7.43 -8.81
N TRP A 42 3.06 -6.26 -9.17
CA TRP A 42 2.60 -4.95 -8.69
C TRP A 42 1.15 -4.61 -9.08
N SER A 43 0.63 -5.21 -10.15
CA SER A 43 -0.72 -4.96 -10.67
C SER A 43 -1.76 -5.96 -10.16
N VAL A 44 -1.36 -6.92 -9.31
CA VAL A 44 -2.28 -7.91 -8.73
C VAL A 44 -3.37 -7.25 -7.88
N TYR A 45 -3.01 -6.21 -7.14
CA TYR A 45 -3.96 -5.46 -6.33
C TYR A 45 -4.44 -4.20 -7.05
N ASP A 46 -5.73 -4.13 -7.31
CA ASP A 46 -6.43 -2.94 -7.80
C ASP A 46 -7.48 -2.53 -6.76
N VAL A 47 -7.27 -1.36 -6.16
CA VAL A 47 -8.15 -0.84 -5.10
C VAL A 47 -9.58 -0.63 -5.58
N ASN A 48 -9.80 -0.21 -6.83
CA ASN A 48 -11.15 0.02 -7.34
C ASN A 48 -11.88 -1.31 -7.54
N ARG A 49 -11.17 -2.31 -8.09
CA ARG A 49 -11.73 -3.67 -8.21
C ARG A 49 -12.06 -4.25 -6.84
N GLU A 50 -11.23 -4.04 -5.84
CA GLU A 50 -11.49 -4.53 -4.49
C GLU A 50 -12.70 -3.82 -3.85
N MET A 51 -12.79 -2.49 -3.97
CA MET A 51 -13.94 -1.74 -3.45
C MET A 51 -15.25 -2.09 -4.17
N LEU A 52 -15.20 -2.47 -5.45
CA LEU A 52 -16.35 -3.06 -6.17
C LEU A 52 -16.70 -4.44 -5.65
N ARG A 53 -15.69 -5.31 -5.46
CA ARG A 53 -15.87 -6.70 -4.99
C ARG A 53 -16.56 -6.76 -3.64
N ILE A 54 -16.19 -5.87 -2.71
CA ILE A 54 -16.83 -5.79 -1.38
C ILE A 54 -18.13 -4.97 -1.39
N GLY A 55 -18.53 -4.42 -2.55
CA GLY A 55 -19.76 -3.66 -2.73
C GLY A 55 -19.71 -2.22 -2.22
N ALA A 56 -18.56 -1.69 -1.80
CA ALA A 56 -18.45 -0.32 -1.28
C ALA A 56 -18.84 0.73 -2.32
N LEU A 57 -18.42 0.55 -3.58
CA LEU A 57 -18.76 1.48 -4.68
C LEU A 57 -20.19 1.33 -5.21
N THR A 58 -20.87 0.22 -4.91
CA THR A 58 -22.25 -0.04 -5.33
C THR A 58 -23.26 0.16 -4.21
N ALA A 59 -22.80 0.28 -2.96
CA ALA A 59 -23.68 0.50 -1.82
C ALA A 59 -24.44 1.83 -1.97
N ARG A 60 -25.76 1.75 -1.91
CA ARG A 60 -26.68 2.89 -2.00
C ARG A 60 -27.59 2.97 -0.79
N LYS A 61 -27.90 4.19 -0.39
CA LYS A 61 -28.89 4.47 0.65
C LYS A 61 -30.29 4.12 0.14
N ARG A 62 -31.09 3.50 1.00
CA ARG A 62 -32.50 3.21 0.71
C ARG A 62 -33.28 4.53 0.65
N GLY A 63 -33.96 4.79 -0.46
CA GLY A 63 -34.70 6.03 -0.71
C GLY A 63 -34.08 6.83 -1.85
N ASP A 64 -33.22 7.80 -1.52
CA ASP A 64 -32.62 8.74 -2.48
C ASP A 64 -31.56 8.10 -3.42
N GLY A 65 -31.14 6.86 -3.17
CA GLY A 65 -30.12 6.19 -3.97
C GLY A 65 -28.75 6.85 -3.88
N GLY A 66 -28.48 7.67 -2.86
CA GLY A 66 -27.17 8.27 -2.64
C GLY A 66 -26.11 7.21 -2.30
N ALA A 67 -24.85 7.47 -2.66
CA ALA A 67 -23.74 6.60 -2.26
C ALA A 67 -23.62 6.54 -0.73
N LEU A 68 -23.35 5.37 -0.16
CA LEU A 68 -23.06 5.25 1.28
C LEU A 68 -21.60 5.50 1.59
N TRP A 69 -20.71 5.23 0.63
CA TRP A 69 -19.27 5.37 0.74
C TRP A 69 -18.73 6.19 -0.43
N SER A 70 -17.73 7.03 -0.17
CA SER A 70 -17.02 7.80 -1.19
C SER A 70 -15.52 7.74 -0.96
N TYR A 71 -14.74 7.93 -2.03
CA TYR A 71 -13.32 8.14 -1.91
C TYR A 71 -13.03 9.48 -1.23
N CYS A 72 -12.00 9.47 -0.40
CA CYS A 72 -11.42 10.64 0.21
C CYS A 72 -9.99 10.82 -0.30
N ASP A 73 -9.70 12.03 -0.77
CA ASP A 73 -8.37 12.43 -1.23
C ASP A 73 -7.58 13.22 -0.15
N ALA A 74 -8.05 13.25 1.10
CA ALA A 74 -7.39 13.99 2.18
C ALA A 74 -5.94 13.52 2.45
N ASN A 75 -5.61 12.27 2.10
CA ASN A 75 -4.28 11.70 2.31
C ASN A 75 -3.45 11.59 1.02
N ILE A 76 -3.78 12.38 -0.01
CA ILE A 76 -3.13 12.29 -1.33
C ILE A 76 -1.61 12.54 -1.27
N GLU A 77 -1.17 13.39 -0.34
CA GLU A 77 0.22 13.73 -0.05
C GLU A 77 0.71 13.13 1.29
N PHE A 78 -0.02 12.19 1.88
CA PHE A 78 0.32 11.53 3.16
C PHE A 78 0.40 12.46 4.39
N GLU A 79 -0.13 13.69 4.31
CA GLU A 79 -0.14 14.64 5.43
C GLU A 79 -1.21 14.33 6.49
N PHE A 80 -2.34 13.77 6.07
CA PHE A 80 -3.46 13.45 6.95
C PHE A 80 -3.15 12.27 7.88
N ALA A 81 -2.59 11.20 7.32
CA ALA A 81 -2.16 10.00 8.05
C ALA A 81 -1.01 9.32 7.29
N PRO A 82 0.26 9.53 7.69
CA PRO A 82 1.44 9.09 6.92
C PRO A 82 1.55 7.58 6.69
N THR A 83 0.91 6.78 7.53
CA THR A 83 0.91 5.31 7.45
C THR A 83 -0.31 4.73 6.72
N TYR A 84 -1.25 5.58 6.32
CA TYR A 84 -2.46 5.19 5.59
C TYR A 84 -2.25 5.27 4.07
N PRO A 85 -3.08 4.58 3.27
CA PRO A 85 -3.01 4.68 1.83
C PRO A 85 -3.35 6.10 1.35
N ARG A 86 -2.87 6.42 0.14
CA ARG A 86 -3.07 7.69 -0.54
C ARG A 86 -4.56 8.07 -0.70
N ARG A 87 -5.40 7.06 -0.95
CA ARG A 87 -6.86 7.17 -1.00
C ARG A 87 -7.48 6.12 -0.11
N PHE A 88 -8.54 6.51 0.58
CA PHE A 88 -9.32 5.64 1.44
C PHE A 88 -10.81 5.98 1.29
N MET A 89 -11.68 5.11 1.78
CA MET A 89 -13.12 5.32 1.72
C MET A 89 -13.66 5.78 3.07
N LEU A 90 -14.64 6.68 3.01
CA LEU A 90 -15.35 7.22 4.15
C LEU A 90 -16.86 7.18 3.89
N PRO A 91 -17.70 7.31 4.92
CA PRO A 91 -19.13 7.55 4.72
C PRO A 91 -19.32 8.78 3.83
N ALA A 92 -20.13 8.68 2.78
CA ALA A 92 -20.30 9.75 1.79
C ALA A 92 -20.87 11.06 2.37
N ARG A 93 -21.45 11.00 3.56
CA ARG A 93 -21.98 12.16 4.31
C ARG A 93 -20.94 12.87 5.18
N ALA A 94 -19.74 12.31 5.34
CA ALA A 94 -18.71 12.88 6.20
C ALA A 94 -18.22 14.21 5.62
N SER A 95 -18.26 15.26 6.43
CA SER A 95 -17.73 16.58 6.06
C SER A 95 -16.20 16.62 6.19
N PRO A 96 -15.51 17.48 5.41
CA PRO A 96 -14.06 17.65 5.55
C PRO A 96 -13.62 18.00 6.98
N ARG A 97 -14.46 18.74 7.71
CA ARG A 97 -14.23 19.12 9.10
C ARG A 97 -14.24 17.90 10.04
N GLU A 98 -15.27 17.06 9.97
CA GLU A 98 -15.36 15.84 10.78
C GLU A 98 -14.17 14.90 10.52
N VAL A 99 -13.72 14.84 9.26
CA VAL A 99 -12.55 14.04 8.87
C VAL A 99 -11.28 14.56 9.53
N ALA A 100 -11.04 15.87 9.49
CA ALA A 100 -9.89 16.50 10.14
C ALA A 100 -9.90 16.33 11.67
N GLU A 101 -11.04 16.60 12.32
CA GLU A 101 -11.19 16.45 13.77
C GLU A 101 -10.96 15.00 14.22
N THR A 102 -11.38 14.01 13.41
CA THR A 102 -11.17 12.59 13.71
C THR A 102 -9.70 12.19 13.62
N ALA A 103 -8.94 12.76 12.69
CA ALA A 103 -7.50 12.47 12.56
C ALA A 103 -6.69 13.05 13.71
N GLU A 104 -7.07 14.20 14.28
CA GLU A 104 -6.39 14.76 15.44
C GLU A 104 -6.64 13.93 16.71
N PHE A 105 -7.83 13.35 16.83
CA PHE A 105 -8.20 12.54 17.98
C PHE A 105 -7.54 11.14 18.00
N ARG A 106 -7.16 10.60 16.84
CA ARG A 106 -6.64 9.24 16.68
C ARG A 106 -5.14 9.21 16.49
#